data_AF-A0A7W9MW73-F1
#
_entry.id   AF-A0A7W9MW73-F1
#
_cell.length_a   1.000
_cell.length_b   1.000
_cell.length_c   1.000
_cell.angle_alpha   90.00
_cell.angle_beta   90.00
_cell.angle_gamma   90.00
#
_symmetry.space_group_name_H-M   'P 1'
#
loop_
_entity.id
_entity.type
_entity.pdbx_description
1 polymer ?
#
loop_
_entity_poly.entity_id
_entity_poly.type
_entity_poly.pdbx_seq_one_letter_code
_entity_poly.pdbx_strand_id
1 'polypeptide(L)'
;MTAPTVTDADNYLGDTSYTTEELGKAFAAEKKAQAKVCRVPADDAEWDEDLSEALFRRVARNLAMRGIPLAILQGDADLGTVGARLPGRDPEVRRLEAPWRKLVMG
;
A
#
# COMPACT_ATOMS: atom_id res chain seq x y z
N MET A 1 -10.61 -5.46 15.24
CA MET A 1 -9.26 -6.03 15.49
C MET A 1 -8.38 -5.03 16.26
N THR A 2 -7.24 -5.45 16.82
CA THR A 2 -6.23 -4.50 17.34
C THR A 2 -5.53 -3.78 16.19
N ALA A 3 -4.79 -2.70 16.48
CA ALA A 3 -4.06 -1.98 15.45
C ALA A 3 -3.07 -2.88 14.69
N PRO A 4 -3.00 -2.76 13.36
CA PRO A 4 -2.08 -3.54 12.55
C PRO A 4 -0.63 -3.19 12.88
N THR A 5 0.20 -4.21 12.85
CA THR A 5 1.64 -4.15 13.13
C THR A 5 2.46 -4.50 11.89
N VAL A 6 3.78 -4.29 12.00
CA VAL A 6 4.72 -4.72 10.95
C VAL A 6 4.70 -6.24 10.78
N THR A 7 4.49 -6.99 11.87
CA THR A 7 4.38 -8.47 11.83
C THR A 7 3.14 -8.92 11.08
N ASP A 8 2.01 -8.21 11.23
CA ASP A 8 0.80 -8.53 10.47
C ASP A 8 1.00 -8.27 8.97
N ALA A 9 1.74 -7.20 8.61
CA ALA A 9 2.11 -6.93 7.24
C ALA A 9 3.07 -7.98 6.66
N ASP A 10 4.01 -8.48 7.46
CA ASP A 10 4.92 -9.58 7.09
C ASP A 10 4.13 -10.85 6.78
N ASN A 11 3.24 -11.24 7.71
CA ASN A 11 2.36 -12.39 7.55
C ASN A 11 1.45 -12.26 6.32
N TYR A 12 0.94 -11.06 6.04
CA TYR A 12 0.13 -10.79 4.86
C TYR A 12 0.91 -10.98 3.55
N LEU A 13 2.17 -10.56 3.51
CA LEU A 13 3.01 -10.71 2.32
C LEU A 13 3.46 -12.16 2.09
N GLY A 14 3.57 -12.95 3.15
CA GLY A 14 4.05 -14.33 3.09
C GLY A 14 5.55 -14.39 2.83
N ASP A 15 5.97 -15.27 1.92
CA ASP A 15 7.39 -15.46 1.60
C ASP A 15 7.90 -14.28 0.73
N THR A 16 8.75 -13.43 1.32
CA THR A 16 9.26 -12.21 0.66
C THR A 16 10.77 -12.10 0.76
N SER A 17 11.40 -11.44 -0.22
CA SER A 17 12.84 -11.12 -0.20
C SER A 17 13.17 -9.81 0.52
N TYR A 18 12.17 -9.07 1.03
CA TYR A 18 12.39 -7.79 1.70
C TYR A 18 12.88 -8.02 3.13
N THR A 19 13.84 -7.21 3.54
CA THR A 19 14.33 -7.23 4.93
C THR A 19 13.28 -6.66 5.89
N THR A 20 13.35 -7.05 7.17
CA THR A 20 12.50 -6.50 8.22
C THR A 20 12.60 -4.97 8.31
N GLU A 21 13.78 -4.40 8.03
CA GLU A 21 13.98 -2.96 8.00
C GLU A 21 13.23 -2.30 6.84
N GLU A 22 13.30 -2.86 5.63
CA GLU A 22 12.57 -2.36 4.47
C GLU A 22 11.06 -2.42 4.66
N LEU A 23 10.58 -3.52 5.23
CA LEU A 23 9.17 -3.72 5.56
C LEU A 23 8.72 -2.71 6.62
N GLY A 24 9.48 -2.53 7.70
CA GLY A 24 9.17 -1.56 8.74
C GLY A 24 9.10 -0.12 8.22
N LYS A 25 10.04 0.26 7.35
CA LYS A 25 10.03 1.58 6.68
C LYS A 25 8.83 1.75 5.76
N ALA A 26 8.50 0.75 4.95
CA ALA A 26 7.33 0.79 4.08
C ALA A 26 6.03 0.88 4.88
N PHE A 27 5.90 0.05 5.93
CA PHE A 27 4.75 0.04 6.82
C PHE A 27 4.52 1.39 7.49
N ALA A 28 5.54 1.97 8.11
CA ALA A 28 5.42 3.28 8.76
C ALA A 28 5.06 4.40 7.77
N ALA A 29 5.63 4.37 6.56
CA ALA A 29 5.33 5.33 5.51
C ALA A 29 3.86 5.24 5.06
N GLU A 30 3.37 4.03 4.80
CA GLU A 30 2.00 3.81 4.31
C GLU A 30 0.96 4.03 5.41
N LYS A 31 1.23 3.65 6.68
CA LYS A 31 0.35 3.94 7.81
C LYS A 31 0.16 5.45 7.97
N LYS A 32 1.25 6.22 7.88
CA LYS A 32 1.20 7.69 7.89
C LYS A 32 0.47 8.25 6.67
N ALA A 33 0.65 7.67 5.48
CA ALA A 33 -0.03 8.10 4.26
C ALA A 33 -1.55 7.86 4.32
N GLN A 34 -1.97 6.68 4.80
CA GLN A 34 -3.37 6.33 5.03
C GLN A 34 -4.00 7.31 6.03
N ALA A 35 -3.33 7.61 7.15
CA ALA A 35 -3.82 8.55 8.15
C ALA A 35 -4.02 9.99 7.63
N LYS A 36 -3.37 10.39 6.53
CA LYS A 36 -3.63 11.70 5.88
C LYS A 36 -4.99 11.76 5.21
N VAL A 37 -5.43 10.66 4.61
CA VAL A 37 -6.64 10.61 3.77
C VAL A 37 -7.81 9.92 4.45
N CYS A 38 -7.56 9.06 5.43
CA CYS A 38 -8.56 8.29 6.16
C CYS A 38 -8.62 8.72 7.63
N ARG A 39 -9.79 8.57 8.24
CA ARG A 39 -9.99 8.62 9.70
C ARG A 39 -9.55 7.28 10.27
N VAL A 40 -8.28 7.20 10.64
CA VAL A 40 -7.69 5.99 11.21
C VAL A 40 -7.85 6.02 12.73
N PRO A 41 -8.34 4.94 13.37
CA PRO A 41 -8.40 4.83 14.83
C PRO A 41 -7.02 4.96 15.49
N ALA A 42 -6.99 5.30 16.77
CA ALA A 42 -5.76 5.22 17.55
C ALA A 42 -5.30 3.75 17.70
N ASP A 43 -4.04 3.54 18.08
CA ASP A 43 -3.46 2.18 18.13
C ASP A 43 -4.04 1.32 19.27
N ASP A 44 -4.61 1.96 20.29
CA ASP A 44 -5.31 1.35 21.41
C ASP A 44 -6.83 1.18 21.17
N ALA A 45 -7.33 1.65 20.02
CA ALA A 45 -8.73 1.53 19.62
C ALA A 45 -8.97 0.32 18.71
N GLU A 46 -10.24 -0.01 18.50
CA GLU A 46 -10.64 -1.04 17.56
C GLU A 46 -10.41 -0.59 16.11
N TRP A 47 -9.69 -1.41 15.35
CA TRP A 47 -9.48 -1.25 13.92
C TRP A 47 -10.45 -2.09 13.13
N ASP A 48 -11.03 -1.46 12.11
CA ASP A 48 -11.81 -2.12 11.08
C ASP A 48 -10.91 -2.95 10.16
N GLU A 49 -11.44 -4.09 9.71
CA GLU A 49 -10.73 -5.04 8.86
C GLU A 49 -10.41 -4.43 7.48
N ASP A 50 -11.32 -3.62 6.92
CA ASP A 50 -11.11 -2.98 5.62
C ASP A 50 -9.94 -1.98 5.66
N LEU A 51 -9.78 -1.25 6.77
CA LEU A 51 -8.66 -0.33 6.96
C LEU A 51 -7.32 -1.06 7.08
N SER A 52 -7.32 -2.20 7.76
CA SER A 52 -6.13 -3.03 7.94
C SER A 52 -5.72 -3.65 6.59
N GLU A 53 -6.68 -4.24 5.87
CA GLU A 53 -6.47 -4.81 4.54
C GLU A 53 -5.98 -3.74 3.54
N ALA A 54 -6.56 -2.54 3.57
CA ALA A 54 -6.10 -1.43 2.73
C ALA A 54 -4.65 -1.02 3.04
N LEU A 55 -4.25 -1.04 4.31
CA LEU A 55 -2.88 -0.74 4.71
C LEU A 55 -1.90 -1.80 4.20
N PHE A 56 -2.22 -3.08 4.35
CA PHE A 56 -1.35 -4.16 3.87
C PHE A 56 -1.19 -4.13 2.35
N ARG A 57 -2.26 -3.86 1.60
CA ARG A 57 -2.20 -3.66 0.13
C ARG A 57 -1.32 -2.48 -0.27
N ARG A 58 -1.38 -1.37 0.47
CA ARG A 58 -0.50 -0.22 0.24
C ARG A 58 0.97 -0.59 0.44
N VAL A 59 1.29 -1.32 1.51
CA VAL A 59 2.64 -1.78 1.82
C VAL A 59 3.16 -2.71 0.71
N ALA A 60 2.37 -3.71 0.32
CA ALA A 60 2.71 -4.62 -0.77
C ALA A 60 3.00 -3.87 -2.07
N ARG A 61 2.14 -2.90 -2.43
CA ARG A 61 2.35 -2.07 -3.61
C ARG A 61 3.60 -1.20 -3.50
N ASN A 62 3.85 -0.55 -2.37
CA ASN A 62 5.03 0.30 -2.17
C ASN A 62 6.31 -0.52 -2.42
N LEU A 63 6.41 -1.69 -1.78
CA LEU A 63 7.56 -2.58 -1.91
C LEU A 63 7.71 -3.10 -3.33
N ALA A 64 6.63 -3.57 -3.97
CA ALA A 64 6.66 -4.04 -5.35
C ALA A 64 7.12 -2.96 -6.34
N MET A 65 6.66 -1.71 -6.14
CA MET A 65 7.04 -0.59 -7.01
C MET A 65 8.52 -0.19 -6.87
N ARG A 66 9.19 -0.47 -5.75
CA ARG A 66 10.63 -0.19 -5.60
C ARG A 66 11.49 -1.02 -6.55
N GLY A 67 11.01 -2.20 -6.94
CA GLY A 67 11.68 -3.07 -7.91
C GLY A 67 11.51 -2.61 -9.37
N ILE A 68 10.65 -1.63 -9.64
CA ILE A 68 10.38 -1.14 -11.00
C ILE A 68 11.25 0.09 -11.27
N PRO A 69 12.16 0.06 -12.26
CA PRO A 69 12.94 1.23 -12.63
C PRO A 69 12.02 2.39 -13.04
N LEU A 70 12.18 3.53 -12.37
CA LEU A 70 11.38 4.74 -12.60
C LEU A 70 11.55 5.34 -14.01
N ALA A 71 12.57 4.89 -14.75
CA ALA A 71 13.03 5.48 -16.01
C ALA A 71 13.23 4.43 -17.12
N ILE A 72 12.32 3.45 -17.27
CA ILE A 72 12.24 2.74 -18.56
C ILE A 72 11.70 3.73 -19.59
N LEU A 73 12.63 4.45 -20.22
CA LEU A 73 12.41 5.09 -21.51
C LEU A 73 12.03 3.95 -22.46
N GLN A 74 10.79 3.92 -22.95
CA GLN A 74 10.39 3.00 -24.02
C GLN A 74 11.22 3.32 -25.27
N GLY A 75 12.39 2.69 -25.38
CA GLY A 75 13.26 2.73 -26.53
C GLY A 75 13.73 1.32 -26.82
N ASP A 76 12.86 0.48 -27.36
CA ASP A 76 12.89 0.13 -28.78
C ASP A 76 11.71 -0.82 -29.06
N ALA A 77 10.98 -0.53 -30.13
CA ALA A 77 9.67 -1.11 -30.39
C ALA A 77 9.76 -2.41 -31.21
N ASP A 78 10.39 -3.46 -30.69
CA ASP A 78 10.49 -4.74 -31.42
C ASP A 78 10.17 -6.02 -30.63
N LEU A 79 9.83 -5.92 -29.34
CA LEU A 79 9.26 -7.04 -28.61
C LEU A 79 8.01 -6.54 -27.89
N GLY A 80 6.86 -7.12 -28.27
CA GLY A 80 5.51 -6.81 -27.81
C GLY A 80 5.30 -6.90 -26.31
N THR A 81 5.97 -6.03 -25.57
CA THR A 81 5.60 -5.65 -24.23
C THR A 81 4.35 -4.81 -24.40
N VAL A 82 3.20 -5.49 -24.35
CA VAL A 82 1.95 -4.88 -23.93
C VAL A 82 2.29 -4.22 -22.60
N GLY A 83 2.65 -2.94 -22.65
CA GLY A 83 3.00 -2.15 -21.50
C GLY A 83 1.78 -2.12 -20.62
N ALA A 84 1.71 -3.05 -19.68
CA ALA A 84 0.68 -3.12 -18.69
C ALA A 84 0.81 -1.82 -17.92
N ARG A 85 0.00 -0.82 -18.30
CA ARG A 85 -0.11 0.44 -17.58
C ARG A 85 -0.62 0.07 -16.21
N LEU A 86 0.29 -0.07 -15.26
CA LEU A 86 -0.05 -0.20 -13.85
C LEU A 86 -0.87 1.03 -13.49
N PRO A 87 -2.16 0.88 -13.14
CA PRO A 87 -2.94 2.02 -12.73
C PRO A 87 -2.22 2.68 -11.55
N GLY A 88 -2.03 4.00 -11.62
CA GLY A 88 -1.31 4.76 -10.60
C GLY A 88 -1.94 4.67 -9.20
N ARG A 89 -3.16 4.12 -9.09
CA ARG A 89 -3.91 3.90 -7.85
C ARG A 89 -4.55 2.53 -7.87
N ASP A 90 -4.42 1.80 -6.77
CA ASP A 90 -5.10 0.53 -6.52
C ASP A 90 -6.61 0.79 -6.29
N PRO A 91 -7.51 0.26 -7.15
CA PRO A 91 -8.95 0.43 -7.01
C PRO A 91 -9.51 -0.18 -5.72
N GLU A 92 -8.89 -1.26 -5.24
CA GLU A 92 -9.37 -1.99 -4.07
C GLU A 92 -9.03 -1.25 -2.79
N VAL A 93 -7.82 -0.68 -2.69
CA VAL A 93 -7.48 0.27 -1.63
C VAL A 93 -8.49 1.42 -1.61
N ARG A 94 -8.91 1.93 -2.76
CA ARG A 94 -9.92 2.99 -2.83
C ARG A 94 -11.30 2.52 -2.34
N ARG A 95 -11.70 1.29 -2.65
CA ARG A 95 -12.97 0.70 -2.20
C ARG A 95 -13.00 0.54 -0.68
N LEU A 96 -11.96 -0.09 -0.13
CA LEU A 96 -11.81 -0.36 1.31
C LEU A 96 -11.70 0.94 2.12
N GLU A 97 -10.99 1.95 1.62
CA GLU A 97 -10.87 3.24 2.31
C GLU A 97 -12.11 4.12 2.19
N ALA A 98 -13.02 3.85 1.24
CA ALA A 98 -14.12 4.76 0.92
C ALA A 98 -14.96 5.19 2.13
N PRO A 99 -15.34 4.29 3.07
CA PRO A 99 -16.11 4.66 4.26
C PRO A 99 -15.34 5.56 5.24
N TRP A 100 -14.01 5.48 5.20
CA TRP A 100 -13.11 6.09 6.18
C TRP A 100 -12.50 7.39 5.69
N ARG A 101 -12.67 7.74 4.41
CA ARG A 101 -12.05 8.91 3.82
C ARG A 101 -12.53 10.21 4.46
N LYS A 102 -11.57 11.06 4.79
CA LYS A 102 -11.81 12.43 5.24
C LYS A 102 -12.43 13.21 4.08
N LEU A 103 -13.57 13.82 4.33
CA LEU A 103 -14.21 14.72 3.37
C LEU A 103 -13.35 15.99 3.28
N VAL A 104 -12.73 16.19 2.13
CA VAL A 104 -12.01 17.43 1.80
C VAL A 104 -12.99 18.31 1.04
N MET A 105 -13.55 19.31 1.71
CA MET A 105 -14.17 20.43 1.00
C MET A 105 -13.06 21.39 0.58
N GLY A 106 -12.89 21.54 -0.72
CA GLY A 106 -12.08 22.57 -1.36
C GLY A 106 -12.97 23.49 -2.15
#